data_AF-A0AA35NFM7-F1
#
_entry.id   AF-A0AA35NFM7-F1
#
_cell.length_a   1.000
_cell.length_b   1.000
_cell.length_c   1.000
_cell.angle_alpha   90.00
_cell.angle_beta   90.00
_cell.angle_gamma   90.00
#
_symmetry.space_group_name_H-M   'P 1'
#
loop_
_entity.id
_entity.type
_entity.pdbx_description
1 polymer ?
#
loop_
_entity_poly.entity_id
_entity_poly.type
_entity_poly.pdbx_seq_one_letter_code
_entity_poly.pdbx_strand_id
1 'polypeptide(L)'
;MNSNVEQLLRHVPLYNKYGKDFPQETVSRFQMPEFKLPPLQPTKDLLYPWYEECDNVTRVCQLHDSSNKKFEQWYKEQYMSKKPPGIVGNTLLSPSRKDNS
;
A
#
# COMPACT_ATOMS: atom_id res chain seq x y z
N MET A 1 -28.80 -78.18 -30.23
CA MET A 1 -29.97 -77.85 -29.39
C MET A 1 -29.52 -77.69 -27.94
N ASN A 2 -29.08 -76.50 -27.54
CA ASN A 2 -28.76 -76.19 -26.12
C ASN A 2 -28.98 -74.70 -25.77
N SER A 3 -29.32 -73.85 -26.74
CA SER A 3 -29.48 -72.39 -26.57
C SER A 3 -30.54 -72.00 -25.53
N ASN A 4 -31.55 -72.84 -25.31
CA ASN A 4 -32.59 -72.61 -24.31
C ASN A 4 -32.02 -72.77 -22.88
N VAL A 5 -31.21 -73.81 -22.65
CA VAL A 5 -30.57 -74.05 -21.33
C VAL A 5 -29.51 -72.99 -21.03
N GLU A 6 -28.75 -72.56 -22.04
CA GLU A 6 -27.78 -71.47 -21.88
C GLU A 6 -28.47 -70.14 -21.56
N GLN A 7 -29.61 -69.85 -22.19
CA GLN A 7 -30.42 -68.68 -21.84
C GLN A 7 -30.93 -68.79 -20.40
N LEU A 8 -31.42 -69.97 -19.98
CA LEU A 8 -31.88 -70.20 -18.62
C LEU A 8 -30.76 -70.00 -17.59
N LEU A 9 -29.57 -70.56 -17.84
CA LEU A 9 -28.40 -70.44 -16.97
C LEU A 9 -27.96 -68.97 -16.80
N ARG A 10 -28.08 -68.15 -17.85
CA ARG A 10 -27.76 -66.71 -17.78
C ARG A 10 -28.79 -65.88 -17.01
N HIS A 11 -30.04 -66.35 -16.91
CA HIS A 11 -31.09 -65.69 -16.13
C HIS A 11 -30.95 -65.97 -14.63
N VAL A 12 -30.12 -66.96 -14.23
CA VAL A 12 -29.82 -67.23 -12.82
C VAL A 12 -28.55 -66.46 -12.42
N PRO A 13 -28.61 -65.53 -11.45
CA PRO A 13 -27.44 -64.80 -11.01
C PRO A 13 -26.47 -65.73 -10.27
N LEU A 14 -25.18 -65.55 -10.54
CA LEU A 14 -24.13 -66.27 -9.83
C LEU A 14 -23.89 -65.62 -8.46
N TYR A 15 -23.68 -66.44 -7.45
CA TYR A 15 -23.40 -65.99 -6.09
C TYR A 15 -21.97 -66.32 -5.69
N ASN A 16 -21.39 -65.45 -4.87
CA ASN A 16 -20.09 -65.70 -4.28
C ASN A 16 -20.21 -66.75 -3.17
N LYS A 17 -19.37 -67.78 -3.20
CA LYS A 17 -19.31 -68.87 -2.20
C LYS A 17 -19.19 -68.35 -0.77
N TYR A 18 -18.47 -67.25 -0.57
CA TYR A 18 -18.21 -66.66 0.74
C TYR A 18 -19.32 -65.71 1.20
N GLY A 19 -20.35 -65.46 0.38
CA GLY A 19 -21.51 -64.65 0.73
C GLY A 19 -21.14 -63.30 1.35
N LYS A 20 -21.47 -63.15 2.63
CA LYS A 20 -21.20 -61.93 3.43
C LYS A 20 -19.78 -61.85 3.99
N ASP A 21 -19.08 -62.98 4.06
CA ASP A 21 -17.68 -63.04 4.51
C ASP A 21 -16.71 -62.63 3.39
N PHE A 22 -17.21 -62.43 2.17
CA PHE A 22 -16.41 -61.89 1.09
C PHE A 22 -16.08 -60.41 1.37
N PRO A 23 -14.80 -60.01 1.38
CA PRO A 23 -14.44 -58.64 1.69
C PRO A 23 -15.03 -57.68 0.67
N GLN A 24 -15.79 -56.70 1.16
CA GLN A 24 -16.31 -55.60 0.35
C GLN A 24 -15.52 -54.34 0.69
N GLU A 25 -15.39 -53.44 -0.30
CA GLU A 25 -14.88 -52.09 -0.02
C GLU A 25 -15.92 -51.33 0.80
N THR A 26 -15.78 -51.39 2.13
CA THR A 26 -16.69 -50.75 3.08
C THR A 26 -16.32 -49.30 3.37
N VAL A 27 -15.10 -48.89 3.01
CA VAL A 27 -14.58 -47.55 3.30
C VAL A 27 -14.22 -46.86 1.99
N SER A 28 -14.91 -45.76 1.71
CA SER A 28 -14.59 -44.89 0.59
C SER A 28 -13.42 -43.97 0.92
N ARG A 29 -12.63 -43.63 -0.11
CA ARG A 29 -11.51 -42.69 0.04
C ARG A 29 -12.01 -41.33 0.49
N PHE A 30 -11.59 -40.90 1.67
CA PHE A 30 -11.90 -39.56 2.19
C PHE A 30 -11.22 -38.50 1.33
N GLN A 31 -12.01 -37.57 0.80
CA GLN A 31 -11.50 -36.41 0.06
C GLN A 31 -11.27 -35.27 1.05
N MET A 32 -9.99 -34.97 1.30
CA MET A 32 -9.62 -33.83 2.15
C MET A 32 -9.91 -32.52 1.40
N PRO A 33 -10.57 -31.55 2.04
CA PRO A 33 -10.83 -30.26 1.40
C PRO A 33 -9.53 -29.48 1.18
N GLU A 34 -9.56 -28.61 0.17
CA GLU A 34 -8.47 -27.70 -0.11
C GLU A 34 -8.50 -26.53 0.89
N PHE A 35 -7.38 -26.29 1.58
CA PHE A 35 -7.20 -25.11 2.42
C PHE A 35 -6.47 -24.03 1.64
N LYS A 36 -7.13 -22.90 1.42
CA LYS A 36 -6.52 -21.73 0.79
C LYS A 36 -6.15 -20.72 1.85
N LEU A 37 -4.87 -20.42 1.97
CA LEU A 37 -4.37 -19.33 2.77
C LEU A 37 -4.41 -18.04 1.93
N PRO A 38 -4.87 -16.92 2.49
CA PRO A 38 -4.87 -15.67 1.76
C PRO A 38 -3.43 -15.28 1.42
N PRO A 39 -3.17 -14.74 0.22
CA PRO A 39 -1.87 -14.17 -0.08
C PRO A 39 -1.64 -13.00 0.88
N LEU A 40 -0.43 -12.91 1.44
CA LEU A 40 0.00 -11.67 2.06
C LEU A 40 0.01 -10.62 0.96
N GLN A 41 -0.91 -9.64 1.00
CA GLN A 41 -0.82 -8.49 0.11
C GLN A 41 0.60 -7.92 0.24
N PRO A 42 1.27 -7.55 -0.88
CA PRO A 42 2.57 -6.92 -0.79
C PRO A 42 2.42 -5.64 0.02
N THR A 43 2.83 -5.68 1.29
CA THR A 43 2.73 -4.53 2.21
C THR A 43 3.44 -3.30 1.63
N LYS A 44 4.40 -3.54 0.72
CA LYS A 44 5.13 -2.53 -0.04
C LYS A 44 4.21 -1.65 -0.89
N ASP A 45 3.23 -2.23 -1.57
CA ASP A 45 2.38 -1.48 -2.50
C ASP A 45 1.35 -0.60 -1.76
N LEU A 46 0.97 -1.02 -0.55
CA LEU A 46 0.09 -0.24 0.32
C LEU A 46 0.84 0.87 1.06
N LEU A 47 2.05 0.61 1.56
CA LEU A 47 2.79 1.57 2.40
C LEU A 47 3.51 2.66 1.59
N TYR A 48 3.86 2.38 0.33
CA TYR A 48 4.61 3.32 -0.49
C TYR A 48 3.87 4.64 -0.75
N PRO A 49 2.57 4.65 -1.12
CA PRO A 49 1.81 5.90 -1.27
C PRO A 49 1.73 6.73 0.01
N TRP A 50 1.62 6.10 1.18
CA TRP A 50 1.60 6.80 2.47
C TRP A 50 2.93 7.48 2.78
N TYR A 51 4.05 6.84 2.44
CA TYR A 51 5.37 7.44 2.54
C TYR A 51 5.52 8.63 1.59
N GLU A 52 5.09 8.48 0.33
CA GLU A 52 5.17 9.56 -0.66
C GLU A 52 4.34 10.78 -0.27
N GLU A 53 3.17 10.58 0.34
CA GLU A 53 2.36 11.67 0.87
C GLU A 53 3.13 12.48 1.93
N CYS A 54 3.74 11.79 2.90
CA CYS A 54 4.53 12.45 3.95
C CYS A 54 5.74 13.20 3.39
N ASP A 55 6.41 12.62 2.39
CA ASP A 55 7.55 13.27 1.74
C ASP A 55 7.11 14.52 0.95
N ASN A 56 5.98 14.44 0.25
CA ASN A 56 5.41 15.59 -0.45
C ASN A 56 5.01 16.73 0.50
N VAL A 57 4.37 16.42 1.63
CA VAL A 57 4.04 17.41 2.66
C VAL A 57 5.32 18.08 3.18
N THR A 58 6.37 17.30 3.43
CA THR A 58 7.66 17.83 3.88
C THR A 58 8.26 18.81 2.88
N ARG A 59 8.24 18.48 1.58
CA ARG A 59 8.71 19.39 0.51
C ARG A 59 7.90 20.67 0.43
N VAL A 60 6.57 20.59 0.61
CA VAL A 60 5.69 21.78 0.62
C VAL A 60 6.02 22.69 1.80
N CYS A 61 6.24 22.13 2.99
CA CYS A 61 6.67 22.92 4.15
C CYS A 61 8.01 23.61 3.91
N GLN A 62 9.00 22.89 3.36
CA GLN A 62 10.30 23.48 3.00
C GLN A 62 10.17 24.60 1.96
N LEU A 63 9.27 24.44 0.99
CA LEU A 63 8.99 25.48 -0.01
C LEU A 63 8.36 26.72 0.64
N HIS A 64 7.40 26.52 1.53
CA HIS A 64 6.79 27.60 2.31
C HIS A 64 7.85 28.35 3.12
N ASP A 65 8.68 27.64 3.88
CA ASP A 65 9.69 28.25 4.76
C ASP A 65 10.82 28.96 3.97
N SER A 66 11.15 28.46 2.79
CA SER A 66 12.16 29.08 1.91
C SER A 66 11.64 30.29 1.14
N SER A 67 10.33 30.49 1.06
CA SER A 67 9.72 31.60 0.31
C SER A 67 10.08 32.97 0.90
N ASN A 68 10.17 33.08 2.23
CA ASN A 68 10.59 34.32 2.88
C ASN A 68 12.04 34.71 2.51
N LYS A 69 12.94 33.73 2.41
CA LYS A 69 14.34 33.98 2.01
C LYS A 69 14.45 34.49 0.56
N LYS A 70 13.65 33.92 -0.34
CA LYS A 70 13.56 34.40 -1.74
C LYS A 70 13.03 35.84 -1.80
N PHE A 71 12.02 36.15 -0.99
CA PHE A 71 11.48 37.50 -0.92
C PHE A 71 12.52 38.52 -0.41
N GLU A 72 13.23 38.21 0.69
CA GLU A 72 14.26 39.10 1.25
C GLU A 72 15.41 39.37 0.25
N GLN A 73 15.85 38.35 -0.48
CA GLN A 73 16.85 38.50 -1.54
C GLN A 73 16.36 39.44 -2.63
N TRP A 74 15.15 39.20 -3.14
CA TRP A 74 14.51 40.06 -4.14
C TRP A 74 14.32 41.49 -3.63
N TYR A 75 13.85 41.66 -2.40
CA TYR A 75 13.59 42.96 -1.78
C TYR A 75 14.88 43.78 -1.60
N LYS A 76 15.96 43.13 -1.16
CA LYS A 76 17.29 43.74 -1.06
C LYS A 76 17.79 44.19 -2.43
N GLU A 77 17.65 43.35 -3.45
CA GLU A 77 18.17 43.63 -4.78
C GLU A 77 17.33 44.65 -5.55
N GLN A 78 16.01 44.66 -5.41
CA GLN A 78 15.15 45.56 -6.19
C GLN A 78 14.91 46.91 -5.52
N TYR A 79 14.77 46.93 -4.18
CA TYR A 79 14.38 48.14 -3.46
C TYR A 79 15.54 48.74 -2.67
N MET A 80 16.33 47.94 -1.94
CA MET A 80 17.43 48.47 -1.14
C MET A 80 18.63 48.93 -1.99
N SER A 81 18.91 48.28 -3.12
CA SER A 81 20.00 48.67 -4.03
C SER A 81 19.77 50.01 -4.74
N LYS A 82 18.50 50.37 -4.99
CA LYS A 82 18.10 51.60 -5.67
C LYS A 82 17.89 52.78 -4.71
N LYS A 83 18.03 52.56 -3.40
CA LYS A 83 17.96 53.64 -2.42
C LYS A 83 19.25 54.48 -2.46
N PRO A 84 19.12 55.81 -2.43
CA PRO A 84 20.29 56.68 -2.48
C PRO A 84 21.22 56.44 -1.29
N PRO A 85 22.55 56.48 -1.51
CA PRO A 85 23.56 56.26 -0.48
C PRO A 85 23.48 57.38 0.55
N GLY A 86 22.85 57.10 1.69
CA GLY A 86 22.59 58.07 2.76
C GLY A 86 21.54 57.60 3.75
N ILE A 87 20.58 56.78 3.31
CA ILE A 87 19.55 56.17 4.18
C ILE A 87 20.04 54.87 4.85
N VAL A 88 20.97 54.15 4.21
CA VAL A 88 21.34 52.78 4.62
C VAL A 88 22.58 52.76 5.53
N GLY A 89 23.34 53.85 5.61
CA GLY A 89 24.71 53.84 6.14
C GLY A 89 25.08 54.89 7.19
N ASN A 90 24.23 55.85 7.53
CA ASN A 90 24.60 56.85 8.54
C ASN A 90 23.44 57.12 9.48
N THR A 91 23.74 56.92 10.77
CA THR A 91 23.18 57.56 11.96
C THR A 91 21.90 58.35 11.69
N LEU A 92 20.75 57.74 12.00
CA LEU A 92 19.52 58.48 12.27
C LEU A 92 19.88 59.61 13.25
N LEU A 93 19.94 60.84 12.76
CA LEU A 93 19.96 62.04 13.59
C LEU A 93 18.63 62.11 14.31
N SER A 94 18.53 61.32 15.38
CA SER A 94 17.44 61.39 16.34
C SER A 94 17.48 62.80 16.94
N PRO A 95 16.34 63.49 17.08
CA PRO A 95 16.34 64.81 17.68
C PRO A 95 16.96 64.73 19.09
N SER A 96 18.13 65.33 19.27
CA SER A 96 18.69 65.55 20.60
C SER A 96 17.78 66.57 21.29
N ARG A 97 17.14 66.13 22.36
CA ARG A 97 16.33 66.98 23.22
C ARG A 97 17.24 68.06 23.80
N LYS A 98 17.09 69.31 23.34
CA LYS A 98 17.64 70.48 24.02
C LYS A 98 16.93 70.58 25.37
N ASP A 99 17.59 70.18 26.44
CA ASP A 99 17.23 70.64 27.76
C ASP A 99 17.51 72.15 27.80
N ASN A 100 16.44 72.93 27.78
CA ASN A 100 16.49 74.35 28.08
C ASN A 100 16.23 74.50 29.58
N SER A 101 17.23 75.06 30.26
CA SER A 101 17.25 75.59 31.65
C SER A 101 17.41 74.57 32.77
#